data_AF-D7U3L8-F1
#
_entry.id   AF-D7U3L8-F1
#
_cell.length_a   1.000
_cell.length_b   1.000
_cell.length_c   1.000
_cell.angle_alpha   90.00
_cell.angle_beta   90.00
_cell.angle_gamma   90.00
#
_symmetry.space_group_name_H-M   'P 1'
#
loop_
_entity.id
_entity.type
_entity.pdbx_description
1 polymer ?
#
loop_
_entity_poly.entity_id
_entity_poly.type
_entity_poly.pdbx_seq_one_letter_code
_entity_poly.pdbx_strand_id
1 'polypeptide(L)'
;MFEVKTTNGDTFLGGEDFDDDLLEFLVSEFKRTKGIDLTKDRLALRRLREAAEKANIELSSTSHTDIKLPFITTNASGAKHLNITLTITNFEALVDNLIERTRNPCKELFEGCRNISQGG
;
A
#
# COMPACT_ATOMS: atom_id res chain seq x y z
N MET A 1 -25.23 -5.60 -16.23
CA MET A 1 -23.97 -4.83 -16.25
C MET A 1 -23.96 -4.01 -14.97
N PHE A 2 -23.36 -4.54 -13.91
CA PHE A 2 -23.40 -3.93 -12.57
C PHE A 2 -22.05 -3.30 -12.27
N GLU A 3 -22.03 -1.96 -12.30
CA GLU A 3 -20.99 -1.13 -11.71
C GLU A 3 -21.19 -1.16 -10.20
N VAL A 4 -20.32 -1.88 -9.50
CA VAL A 4 -20.34 -1.96 -8.03
C VAL A 4 -19.56 -0.75 -7.52
N LYS A 5 -20.29 0.31 -7.17
CA LYS A 5 -19.78 1.42 -6.36
C LYS A 5 -19.79 0.95 -4.90
N THR A 6 -18.59 0.83 -4.34
CA THR A 6 -18.30 0.75 -2.91
C THR A 6 -19.07 -0.33 -2.14
N THR A 7 -18.45 -1.50 -2.01
CA THR A 7 -18.76 -2.43 -0.93
C THR A 7 -18.01 -1.95 0.31
N ASN A 8 -18.74 -1.42 1.31
CA ASN A 8 -18.26 -1.25 2.68
C ASN A 8 -18.03 -2.65 3.29
N GLY A 9 -16.94 -3.28 2.86
CA GLY A 9 -16.45 -4.53 3.39
C GLY A 9 -14.99 -4.32 3.74
N ASP A 10 -14.72 -4.13 5.02
CA ASP A 10 -13.40 -4.37 5.60
C ASP A 10 -13.16 -5.89 5.52
N THR A 11 -12.96 -6.42 4.31
CA THR A 11 -12.73 -7.85 4.01
C THR A 11 -11.33 -8.10 3.45
N PHE A 12 -10.41 -7.17 3.69
CA PHE A 12 -8.99 -7.27 3.36
C PHE A 12 -8.20 -7.05 4.66
N LEU A 13 -8.29 -8.02 5.56
CA LEU A 13 -7.30 -8.24 6.61
C LEU A 13 -6.49 -9.45 6.17
N GLY A 14 -5.78 -9.32 5.05
CA GLY A 14 -4.98 -10.37 4.44
C GLY A 14 -3.53 -9.91 4.26
N GLY A 15 -2.59 -10.85 4.12
CA GLY A 15 -1.18 -10.52 3.90
C GLY A 15 -0.89 -9.66 2.66
N GLU A 16 -1.84 -9.55 1.73
CA GLU A 16 -1.75 -8.70 0.53
C GLU A 16 -1.87 -7.20 0.82
N ASP A 17 -2.43 -6.77 1.96
CA ASP A 17 -2.58 -5.34 2.28
C ASP A 17 -1.22 -4.64 2.44
N PHE A 18 -0.23 -5.34 3.01
CA PHE A 18 1.12 -4.79 3.16
C PHE A 18 1.80 -4.51 1.82
N ASP A 19 1.60 -5.38 0.84
CA ASP A 19 2.16 -5.22 -0.49
C ASP A 19 1.46 -4.08 -1.26
N ASP A 20 0.15 -3.91 -1.08
CA ASP A 20 -0.63 -2.84 -1.72
C ASP A 20 -0.30 -1.46 -1.13
N ASP A 21 -0.20 -1.33 0.21
CA ASP A 21 0.23 -0.09 0.86
C ASP A 21 1.66 0.30 0.45
N LEU A 22 2.57 -0.68 0.39
CA LEU A 22 3.94 -0.44 -0.06
C LEU A 22 3.97 -0.01 -1.53
N LEU A 23 3.14 -0.62 -2.38
CA LEU A 23 2.98 -0.24 -3.78
C LEU A 23 2.44 1.20 -3.91
N GLU A 24 1.38 1.55 -3.17
CA GLU A 24 0.80 2.88 -3.18
C GLU A 24 1.81 3.94 -2.72
N PHE A 25 2.56 3.66 -1.65
CA PHE A 25 3.64 4.52 -1.17
C PHE A 25 4.70 4.75 -2.25
N LEU A 26 5.16 3.70 -2.91
CA LEU A 26 6.17 3.78 -3.98
C LEU A 26 5.67 4.59 -5.18
N VAL A 27 4.40 4.40 -5.58
CA VAL A 27 3.77 5.16 -6.66
C VAL A 27 3.64 6.64 -6.28
N SER A 28 3.21 6.93 -5.05
CA SER A 28 3.05 8.29 -4.53
C SER A 28 4.39 9.04 -4.48
N GLU A 29 5.43 8.41 -3.93
CA GLU A 29 6.78 8.99 -3.88
C GLU A 29 7.39 9.18 -5.28
N PHE A 30 7.16 8.24 -6.20
CA PHE A 30 7.60 8.41 -7.59
C PHE A 30 6.86 9.55 -8.30
N LYS A 31 5.56 9.67 -8.07
CA LYS A 31 4.74 10.77 -8.60
C LYS A 31 5.20 12.11 -8.03
N ARG A 32 5.54 12.17 -6.74
CA ARG A 32 6.07 13.38 -6.10
C ARG A 32 7.46 13.76 -6.62
N THR A 33 8.33 12.77 -6.82
CA THR A 33 9.73 12.99 -7.23
C THR A 33 9.89 13.25 -8.73
N LYS A 34 9.11 12.56 -9.57
CA LYS A 34 9.25 12.58 -11.03
C LYS A 34 8.04 13.17 -11.76
N GLY A 35 6.92 13.39 -11.08
CA GLY A 35 5.68 13.90 -11.67
C GLY A 35 4.96 12.90 -12.57
N ILE A 36 5.30 11.61 -12.51
CA ILE A 36 4.76 10.57 -13.39
C ILE A 36 3.90 9.62 -12.58
N ASP A 37 2.69 9.37 -13.08
CA ASP A 37 1.74 8.44 -12.49
C ASP A 37 1.92 7.04 -13.09
N LEU A 38 2.44 6.10 -12.28
CA LEU A 38 2.72 4.73 -12.71
C LEU A 38 1.47 3.83 -12.71
N THR A 39 0.34 4.27 -12.14
CA THR A 39 -0.90 3.46 -12.08
C THR A 39 -1.49 3.19 -13.47
N LYS A 40 -1.15 4.04 -14.44
CA LYS A 40 -1.61 3.92 -15.83
C LYS A 40 -0.86 2.85 -16.60
N ASP A 41 0.32 2.45 -16.14
CA ASP A 41 1.17 1.49 -16.83
C ASP A 41 1.12 0.12 -16.14
N ARG A 42 0.38 -0.80 -16.74
CA ARG A 42 0.21 -2.16 -16.20
C ARG A 42 1.52 -2.94 -16.11
N LEU A 43 2.48 -2.67 -17.01
CA LEU A 43 3.78 -3.33 -16.99
C LEU A 43 4.61 -2.81 -15.81
N ALA A 44 4.62 -1.48 -15.61
CA ALA A 44 5.29 -0.86 -14.48
C ALA A 44 4.73 -1.34 -13.14
N LEU A 45 3.39 -1.39 -13.00
CA LEU A 45 2.73 -1.89 -11.78
C LEU A 45 3.14 -3.33 -11.44
N ARG A 46 3.17 -4.22 -12.42
CA ARG A 46 3.58 -5.61 -12.19
C ARG A 46 5.01 -5.70 -11.67
N ARG A 47 5.94 -4.96 -12.27
CA ARG A 47 7.35 -4.93 -11.85
C ARG A 47 7.54 -4.27 -10.48
N LEU A 48 6.78 -3.22 -10.20
CA LEU A 48 6.74 -2.57 -8.90
C LEU A 48 6.27 -3.53 -7.80
N ARG A 49 5.21 -4.32 -8.08
CA ARG A 49 4.70 -5.32 -7.15
C ARG A 49 5.73 -6.40 -6.84
N GLU A 50 6.40 -6.95 -7.86
CA GLU A 50 7.49 -7.92 -7.66
C GLU A 50 8.67 -7.33 -6.85
N ALA A 51 8.97 -6.05 -7.06
CA ALA A 51 10.03 -5.37 -6.32
C ALA A 51 9.62 -5.03 -4.87
N ALA A 52 8.36 -4.70 -4.64
CA ALA A 52 7.79 -4.44 -3.32
C ALA A 52 7.78 -5.72 -2.48
N GLU A 53 7.34 -6.86 -3.04
CA GLU A 53 7.37 -8.16 -2.36
C GLU A 53 8.81 -8.55 -1.98
N LYS A 54 9.75 -8.38 -2.91
CA LYS A 54 11.16 -8.65 -2.65
C LYS A 54 11.74 -7.71 -1.58
N ALA A 55 11.39 -6.44 -1.62
CA ALA A 55 11.80 -5.45 -0.63
C ALA A 55 11.25 -5.77 0.76
N ASN A 56 10.02 -6.26 0.86
CA ASN A 56 9.40 -6.68 2.12
C ASN A 56 10.17 -7.85 2.77
N ILE A 57 10.52 -8.86 1.96
CA ILE A 57 11.34 -10.00 2.41
C ILE A 57 12.73 -9.52 2.86
N GLU A 58 13.37 -8.64 2.09
CA GLU A 58 14.70 -8.10 2.43
C GLU A 58 14.64 -7.23 3.70
N LEU A 59 13.60 -6.42 3.88
CA LEU A 59 13.39 -5.58 5.07
C LEU A 59 13.18 -6.39 6.35
N SER A 60 12.68 -7.63 6.22
CA SER A 60 12.61 -8.56 7.35
C SER A 60 13.99 -9.01 7.86
N SER A 61 15.04 -8.85 7.04
CA SER A 61 16.41 -9.23 7.39
C SER A 61 17.39 -8.04 7.47
N THR A 62 17.06 -6.93 6.82
CA THR A 62 17.94 -5.75 6.65
C THR A 62 17.23 -4.47 7.10
N SER A 63 17.99 -3.53 7.68
CA SER A 63 17.41 -2.27 8.17
C SER A 63 16.98 -1.30 7.05
N HIS A 64 17.45 -1.51 5.82
CA HIS A 64 17.12 -0.73 4.64
C HIS A 64 17.26 -1.57 3.37
N THR A 65 16.46 -1.27 2.36
CA THR A 65 16.51 -1.89 1.04
C THR A 65 16.39 -0.84 -0.06
N ASP A 66 17.11 -1.04 -1.16
CA ASP A 66 17.08 -0.13 -2.30
C ASP A 66 16.27 -0.73 -3.46
N ILE A 67 15.10 -0.17 -3.72
CA ILE A 67 14.27 -0.58 -4.85
C ILE A 67 14.76 0.12 -6.11
N LYS A 68 15.45 -0.65 -6.96
CA LYS A 68 15.98 -0.19 -8.26
C LYS A 68 15.27 -0.89 -9.41
N LEU A 69 14.38 -0.17 -10.09
CA LEU A 69 13.72 -0.66 -11.31
C LEU A 69 14.20 0.12 -12.53
N PRO A 70 15.05 -0.48 -13.38
CA PRO A 70 15.48 0.14 -14.62
C PRO A 70 14.35 0.10 -15.65
N PHE A 71 14.22 1.19 -16.42
CA PHE A 71 13.22 1.35 -17.48
C PHE A 71 11.77 1.14 -17.00
N ILE A 72 11.40 1.76 -15.88
CA ILE A 72 10.05 1.60 -15.30
C ILE A 72 8.98 2.31 -16.14
N THR A 73 9.31 3.47 -16.72
CA THR A 73 8.39 4.25 -17.56
C THR A 73 9.16 5.14 -18.54
N THR A 74 8.59 5.38 -19.71
CA THR A 74 9.12 6.28 -20.74
C THR A 74 8.29 7.56 -20.76
N ASN A 75 8.89 8.68 -20.34
CA ASN A 75 8.29 10.01 -20.51
C ASN A 75 8.96 10.72 -21.70
N ALA A 76 8.49 11.93 -22.05
CA ALA A 76 9.05 12.77 -23.10
C ALA A 76 10.55 13.07 -22.92
N SER A 77 11.10 12.97 -21.71
CA SER A 77 12.54 13.09 -21.41
C SER A 77 13.34 11.78 -21.49
N GLY A 78 12.75 10.69 -22.01
CA GLY A 78 13.40 9.38 -22.11
C GLY A 78 13.03 8.40 -21.00
N ALA A 79 13.66 7.22 -21.03
CA ALA A 79 13.44 6.16 -20.05
C ALA A 79 13.81 6.63 -18.64
N LYS A 80 12.87 6.48 -17.71
CA LYS A 80 13.09 6.77 -16.30
C LYS A 80 13.27 5.47 -15.52
N HIS A 81 14.07 5.58 -14.48
CA HIS A 81 14.43 4.50 -13.57
C HIS A 81 13.87 4.88 -12.21
N LEU A 82 13.31 3.90 -11.50
CA LEU A 82 12.93 4.05 -10.10
C LEU A 82 14.17 3.75 -9.25
N ASN A 83 14.52 4.65 -8.35
CA ASN A 83 15.48 4.38 -7.28
C ASN A 83 14.92 4.99 -6.00
N ILE A 84 14.36 4.14 -5.15
CA ILE A 84 13.80 4.53 -3.85
C ILE A 84 14.46 3.68 -2.79
N THR A 85 15.01 4.32 -1.76
CA THR A 85 15.54 3.63 -0.59
C THR A 85 14.45 3.57 0.46
N LEU A 86 14.00 2.37 0.80
CA LEU A 86 13.07 2.10 1.88
C LEU A 86 13.86 1.71 3.13
N THR A 87 13.42 2.22 4.28
CA THR A 87 13.99 1.89 5.58
C THR A 87 12.94 1.20 6.43
N ILE A 88 13.37 0.41 7.40
CA ILE A 88 12.47 -0.23 8.36
C ILE A 88 11.56 0.79 9.05
N THR A 89 12.07 1.98 9.36
CA THR A 89 11.29 3.07 9.99
C THR A 89 10.15 3.56 9.09
N ASN A 90 10.36 3.68 7.78
CA ASN A 90 9.28 4.04 6.85
C ASN A 90 8.24 2.92 6.73
N PHE A 91 8.69 1.67 6.74
CA PHE A 91 7.80 0.50 6.69
C PHE A 91 6.97 0.38 7.98
N GLU A 92 7.58 0.53 9.15
CA GLU A 92 6.88 0.56 10.43
C GLU A 92 5.84 1.68 10.47
N ALA A 93 6.13 2.87 9.94
CA ALA A 93 5.15 3.96 9.88
C ALA A 93 3.94 3.63 8.97
N LEU A 94 4.16 2.92 7.86
CA LEU A 94 3.08 2.44 6.98
C LEU A 94 2.23 1.37 7.69
N VAL A 95 2.88 0.41 8.35
CA VAL A 95 2.24 -0.67 9.11
C VAL A 95 1.48 -0.14 10.32
N ASP A 96 2.02 0.85 11.04
CA ASP A 96 1.39 1.44 12.23
C ASP A 96 0.05 2.08 11.85
N ASN A 97 -0.01 2.78 10.72
CA ASN A 97 -1.26 3.34 10.18
C ASN A 97 -2.30 2.26 9.83
N LEU A 98 -1.88 1.11 9.27
CA LEU A 98 -2.74 -0.05 9.04
C LEU A 98 -3.28 -0.64 10.36
N ILE A 99 -2.41 -0.78 11.37
CA ILE A 99 -2.79 -1.27 12.71
C ILE A 99 -3.77 -0.29 13.38
N GLU A 100 -3.52 1.01 13.29
CA GLU A 100 -4.42 2.04 13.83
C GLU A 100 -5.81 2.00 13.17
N ARG A 101 -5.87 1.84 11.84
CA ARG A 101 -7.14 1.66 11.12
C ARG A 101 -7.88 0.40 11.56
N THR A 102 -7.17 -0.70 11.86
CA THR A 102 -7.74 -1.95 12.38
C THR A 102 -8.21 -1.83 13.83
N ARG A 103 -7.69 -0.87 14.60
CA ARG A 103 -8.12 -0.63 15.99
C ARG A 103 -9.50 0.02 16.09
N ASN A 104 -9.88 0.83 15.10
CA ASN A 104 -11.18 1.51 15.05
C ASN A 104 -12.40 0.56 15.02
N PRO A 105 -12.48 -0.47 14.16
CA PRO A 105 -13.64 -1.37 14.12
C PRO A 105 -13.80 -2.18 15.42
N CYS A 106 -12.72 -2.42 16.16
CA CYS A 106 -12.76 -3.15 17.43
C CYS A 106 -13.41 -2.33 18.56
N LYS A 107 -13.35 -1.00 18.52
CA LYS A 107 -14.08 -0.12 19.46
C LYS A 107 -15.57 0.01 19.09
N GLU A 108 -15.89 0.11 17.81
CA GLU A 108 -17.29 0.21 17.34
C GLU A 108 -18.09 -1.07 17.68
N LEU A 109 -17.44 -2.24 17.63
CA LEU A 109 -18.07 -3.51 17.96
C LEU A 109 -18.49 -3.61 19.45
N PHE A 110 -17.76 -2.96 20.36
CA PHE A 110 -18.09 -2.96 21.78
C PHE A 110 -19.27 -2.03 22.13
N GLU A 111 -19.53 -1.00 21.33
CA GLU A 111 -20.62 -0.05 21.59
C GLU A 111 -21.97 -0.52 21.02
N GLY A 112 -21.95 -1.35 19.96
CA GLY A 112 -23.16 -1.92 19.35
C GLY A 112 -23.95 -2.89 20.23
N CYS A 113 -23.32 -3.54 21.22
CA CYS A 113 -23.99 -4.52 22.09
C CYS A 113 -24.81 -3.91 23.24
N ARG A 114 -24.74 -2.59 23.50
CA ARG A 114 -25.42 -1.98 24.65
C ARG A 114 -26.83 -1.44 24.35
N ASN A 115 -27.19 -1.28 23.07
CA ASN A 115 -28.45 -0.62 22.67
C ASN A 115 -29.60 -1.57 22.27
N ILE A 116 -29.47 -2.89 22.45
CA ILE A 116 -30.56 -3.84 22.13
C ILE A 116 -31.42 -4.24 23.35
N SER A 117 -31.31 -3.57 24.50
CA SER A 117 -32.03 -3.98 25.74
C SER A 117 -32.93 -2.90 26.37
N GLN A 118 -33.17 -1.76 25.72
CA GLN A 118 -34.21 -0.81 26.14
C GLN A 118 -35.16 -0.52 24.97
N GLY A 119 -36.08 -1.46 24.73
CA GLY A 119 -37.07 -1.36 23.68
C GLY A 119 -38.00 -2.57 23.71
N GLY A 120 -38.69 -2.75 24.83
CA GLY A 120 -39.69 -3.80 25.06
C GLY A 120 -40.39 -3.55 26.39
#